data_AF-L0DNT9-F1
#
_entry.id   AF-L0DNT9-F1
#
_cell.length_a   1.000
_cell.length_b   1.000
_cell.length_c   1.000
_cell.angle_alpha   90.00
_cell.angle_beta   90.00
_cell.angle_gamma   90.00
#
_symmetry.space_group_name_H-M   'P 1'
#
loop_
_entity.id
_entity.type
_entity.pdbx_description
1 polymer ?
#
loop_
_entity_poly.entity_id
_entity_poly.type
_entity_poly.pdbx_seq_one_letter_code
_entity_poly.pdbx_strand_id
1 'polypeptide(L)'
;MAESRFVYVTYIRTTPEKLWQALLEPEFTRQYWFETWHESDWKRGASWQLRIPDERIGHSGEVLEIEPQRRLVLSWRAEFKPELRAEGYSRVTFELEQQGESVKLTVIHESDNPDSKLVNTLAHGWPHLLASLKSLLETGESLAETRRWPKGL
;
A
#
# COMPACT_ATOMS: atom_id res chain seq x y z
N MET A 1 -0.32 9.57 20.77
CA MET A 1 0.65 8.48 20.50
C MET A 1 -0.10 7.50 19.62
N ALA A 2 0.42 7.05 18.48
CA ALA A 2 -0.27 6.04 17.68
C ALA A 2 -0.24 4.72 18.46
N GLU A 3 -1.40 4.24 18.91
CA GLU A 3 -1.47 3.12 19.86
C GLU A 3 -1.57 1.75 19.15
N SER A 4 -1.99 1.71 17.88
CA SER A 4 -1.87 0.55 16.98
C SER A 4 -0.88 0.82 15.86
N ARG A 5 0.17 -0.01 15.74
CA ARG A 5 1.20 0.15 14.71
C ARG A 5 1.70 -1.20 14.19
N PHE A 6 1.65 -1.36 12.87
CA PHE A 6 2.29 -2.42 12.12
C PHE A 6 3.51 -1.85 11.38
N VAL A 7 4.64 -2.55 11.45
CA VAL A 7 5.85 -2.20 10.70
C VAL A 7 6.37 -3.43 9.99
N TYR A 8 6.64 -3.30 8.70
CA TYR A 8 7.23 -4.36 7.90
C TYR A 8 8.38 -3.80 7.06
N VAL A 9 9.51 -4.50 7.08
CA VAL A 9 10.70 -4.12 6.32
C VAL A 9 11.04 -5.25 5.36
N THR A 10 11.32 -4.90 4.11
CA THR A 10 11.83 -5.82 3.10
C THR A 10 12.92 -5.16 2.27
N TYR A 11 13.73 -5.98 1.61
CA TYR A 11 14.79 -5.54 0.70
C TYR A 11 14.49 -6.10 -0.67
N ILE A 12 14.51 -5.24 -1.68
CA ILE A 12 14.14 -5.59 -3.05
C ILE A 12 15.29 -5.22 -3.97
N ARG A 13 15.77 -6.16 -4.79
CA ARG A 13 16.79 -5.93 -5.81
C ARG A 13 16.18 -5.16 -6.98
N THR A 14 16.16 -3.85 -6.84
CA THR A 14 15.57 -2.87 -7.76
C THR A 14 16.21 -1.50 -7.52
N THR A 15 15.75 -0.45 -8.22
CA THR A 15 16.11 0.95 -7.96
C THR A 15 14.95 1.70 -7.30
N PRO A 16 15.21 2.85 -6.64
CA PRO A 16 14.18 3.65 -5.98
C PRO A 16 13.16 4.17 -6.98
N GLU A 17 13.60 4.52 -8.19
CA GLU A 17 12.71 4.94 -9.29
C GLU A 17 11.72 3.84 -9.62
N LYS A 18 12.20 2.62 -9.92
CA LYS A 18 11.34 1.52 -10.34
C LYS A 18 10.41 1.07 -9.21
N LEU A 19 10.89 1.06 -7.97
CA LEU A 19 10.05 0.75 -6.81
C LEU A 19 8.98 1.83 -6.60
N TRP A 20 9.35 3.11 -6.75
CA TRP A 20 8.42 4.23 -6.63
C TRP A 20 7.30 4.14 -7.68
N GLN A 21 7.66 3.91 -8.94
CA GLN A 21 6.69 3.67 -10.01
C GLN A 21 5.77 2.50 -9.67
N ALA A 22 6.34 1.38 -9.19
CA ALA A 22 5.54 0.21 -8.84
C ALA A 22 4.54 0.43 -7.69
N LEU A 23 4.76 1.42 -6.83
CA LEU A 23 3.82 1.81 -5.76
C LEU A 23 2.70 2.73 -6.26
N LEU A 24 2.92 3.52 -7.31
CA LEU A 24 1.99 4.56 -7.76
C LEU A 24 1.24 4.21 -9.03
N GLU A 25 1.89 3.53 -9.96
CA GLU A 25 1.42 3.35 -11.33
C GLU A 25 0.41 2.18 -11.44
N PRO A 26 -0.73 2.38 -12.13
CA PRO A 26 -1.75 1.36 -12.32
C PRO A 26 -1.20 0.12 -13.06
N GLU A 27 -0.24 0.31 -13.96
CA GLU A 27 0.40 -0.77 -14.72
C GLU A 27 1.08 -1.79 -13.82
N PHE A 28 1.63 -1.36 -12.67
CA PHE A 28 2.28 -2.23 -11.71
C PHE A 28 1.33 -2.70 -10.62
N THR A 29 0.58 -1.79 -10.01
CA THR A 29 -0.31 -2.10 -8.88
C THR A 29 -1.33 -3.17 -9.24
N ARG A 30 -1.83 -3.18 -10.49
CA ARG A 30 -2.71 -4.25 -10.99
C ARG A 30 -2.09 -5.64 -11.00
N GLN A 31 -0.76 -5.75 -11.09
CA GLN A 31 -0.06 -7.03 -11.22
C GLN A 31 0.15 -7.73 -9.88
N TYR A 32 0.42 -6.99 -8.80
CA TYR A 32 0.74 -7.58 -7.47
C TYR A 32 -0.29 -7.23 -6.39
N TRP A 33 -1.19 -6.28 -6.64
CA TRP A 33 -2.17 -5.79 -5.68
C TRP A 33 -3.61 -6.16 -6.08
N PHE A 34 -3.85 -7.42 -6.44
CA PHE A 34 -5.19 -7.96 -6.72
C PHE A 34 -5.97 -7.19 -7.81
N GLU A 35 -5.29 -6.76 -8.87
CA GLU A 35 -5.89 -5.95 -9.96
C GLU A 35 -6.44 -4.59 -9.52
N THR A 36 -6.06 -4.11 -8.33
CA THR A 36 -6.41 -2.76 -7.86
C THR A 36 -5.52 -1.70 -8.52
N TRP A 37 -5.99 -0.45 -8.52
CA TRP A 37 -5.18 0.68 -8.95
C TRP A 37 -5.44 1.93 -8.11
N HIS A 38 -4.46 2.82 -8.10
CA HIS A 38 -4.51 4.08 -7.36
C HIS A 38 -5.01 5.20 -8.28
N GLU A 39 -5.89 6.05 -7.76
CA GLU A 39 -6.33 7.29 -8.39
C GLU A 39 -5.94 8.46 -7.48
N SER A 40 -4.99 9.27 -7.92
CA SER A 40 -4.58 10.51 -7.25
C SER A 40 -3.74 11.36 -8.20
N ASP A 41 -3.72 12.67 -7.96
CA ASP A 41 -2.80 13.61 -8.61
C ASP A 41 -1.37 13.54 -8.05
N TRP A 42 -1.15 12.74 -6.99
CA TRP A 42 0.15 12.57 -6.32
C TRP A 42 0.80 13.90 -5.93
N LYS A 43 0.00 14.78 -5.32
CA LYS A 43 0.45 16.03 -4.70
C LYS A 43 0.06 16.01 -3.24
N ARG A 44 0.86 16.64 -2.39
CA ARG A 44 0.48 16.84 -0.98
C ARG A 44 -0.89 17.52 -0.91
N GLY A 45 -1.80 16.97 -0.12
CA GLY A 45 -3.18 17.44 0.00
C GLY A 45 -4.15 16.87 -1.05
N ALA A 46 -3.67 16.10 -2.04
CA ALA A 46 -4.54 15.54 -3.06
C ALA A 46 -5.33 14.35 -2.50
N SER A 47 -6.59 14.25 -2.91
CA SER A 47 -7.40 13.06 -2.69
C SER A 47 -6.73 11.82 -3.31
N TRP A 48 -6.80 10.71 -2.58
CA TRP A 48 -6.30 9.41 -3.02
C TRP A 48 -7.41 8.36 -2.86
N GLN A 49 -7.55 7.50 -3.87
CA GLN A 49 -8.48 6.38 -3.87
C GLN A 49 -7.79 5.13 -4.37
N LEU A 50 -8.10 3.99 -3.74
CA LEU A 50 -7.75 2.67 -4.24
C LEU A 50 -9.01 2.04 -4.85
N ARG A 51 -9.01 1.84 -6.16
CA ARG A 51 -10.10 1.18 -6.89
C ARG A 51 -9.89 -0.32 -6.94
N ILE A 52 -10.98 -1.06 -6.80
CA ILE A 52 -10.99 -2.51 -7.02
C ILE A 52 -11.46 -2.82 -8.45
N PRO A 53 -11.26 -4.05 -8.98
CA PRO A 53 -11.62 -4.40 -10.36
C PRO A 53 -13.07 -4.14 -10.76
N ASP A 54 -13.96 -4.12 -9.78
CA ASP A 54 -15.39 -3.79 -9.92
C ASP A 54 -15.68 -2.28 -9.88
N GLU A 55 -14.67 -1.43 -10.09
CA GLU A 55 -14.68 0.05 -10.08
C GLU A 55 -15.10 0.72 -8.76
N ARG A 56 -15.56 -0.05 -7.77
CA ARG A 56 -15.83 0.42 -6.42
C ARG A 56 -14.56 0.93 -5.75
N ILE A 57 -14.75 1.83 -4.79
CA ILE A 57 -13.66 2.34 -3.95
C ILE A 57 -13.43 1.31 -2.85
N GLY A 58 -12.24 0.70 -2.83
CA GLY A 58 -11.83 -0.18 -1.75
C GLY A 58 -11.34 0.63 -0.54
N HIS A 59 -10.48 1.61 -0.80
CA HIS A 59 -9.95 2.51 0.22
C HIS A 59 -9.93 3.95 -0.29
N SER A 60 -10.06 4.91 0.62
CA SER A 60 -9.95 6.33 0.31
C SER A 60 -9.07 7.05 1.33
N GLY A 61 -8.57 8.21 0.93
CA GLY A 61 -7.69 9.03 1.76
C GLY A 61 -7.16 10.23 1.01
N GLU A 62 -6.01 10.70 1.48
CA GLU A 62 -5.33 11.91 1.05
C GLU A 62 -3.83 11.69 1.14
N VAL A 63 -3.08 12.30 0.22
CA VAL A 63 -1.62 12.31 0.26
C VAL A 63 -1.14 13.30 1.33
N LEU A 64 -0.70 12.80 2.47
CA LEU A 64 -0.23 13.61 3.60
C LEU A 64 1.20 14.14 3.38
N GLU A 65 2.07 13.28 2.82
CA GLU A 65 3.45 13.61 2.45
C GLU A 65 3.82 12.86 1.18
N ILE A 66 4.58 13.49 0.29
CA ILE A 66 5.13 12.85 -0.89
C ILE A 66 6.51 13.44 -1.20
N GLU A 67 7.52 12.57 -1.15
CA GLU A 67 8.90 12.85 -1.50
C GLU A 67 9.31 11.79 -2.52
N PRO A 68 9.41 12.15 -3.82
CA PRO A 68 9.69 11.20 -4.89
C PRO A 68 10.88 10.29 -4.56
N GLN A 69 10.68 8.98 -4.75
CA GLN A 69 11.69 7.93 -4.57
C GLN A 69 12.22 7.78 -3.13
N ARG A 70 11.59 8.43 -2.15
CA ARG A 70 12.05 8.41 -0.75
C ARG A 70 10.95 8.10 0.24
N ARG A 71 9.82 8.81 0.16
CA ARG A 71 8.79 8.72 1.20
C ARG A 71 7.41 9.06 0.67
N LEU A 72 6.43 8.22 0.98
CA LEU A 72 5.01 8.47 0.69
C LEU A 72 4.21 8.23 1.96
N VAL A 73 3.39 9.19 2.36
CA VAL A 73 2.47 9.05 3.49
C VAL A 73 1.05 9.31 3.01
N LEU A 74 0.18 8.34 3.22
CA LEU A 74 -1.23 8.40 2.87
C LEU A 74 -2.09 8.30 4.13
N SER A 75 -3.17 9.08 4.19
CA SER A 75 -4.29 8.71 5.04
C SER A 75 -5.04 7.54 4.39
N TRP A 76 -5.57 6.65 5.21
CA TRP A 76 -6.09 5.36 4.75
C TRP A 76 -7.37 5.01 5.49
N ARG A 77 -8.49 4.98 4.77
CA ARG A 77 -9.79 4.57 5.30
C ARG A 77 -10.38 3.47 4.43
N ALA A 78 -10.89 2.42 5.08
CA ALA A 78 -11.64 1.38 4.41
C ALA A 78 -13.04 1.88 3.99
N GLU A 79 -13.43 1.60 2.76
CA GLU A 79 -14.74 1.99 2.21
C GLU A 79 -15.69 0.80 2.04
N PHE A 80 -15.18 -0.43 2.11
CA PHE A 80 -15.92 -1.65 1.78
C PHE A 80 -16.78 -2.24 2.93
N LYS A 81 -16.52 -1.87 4.19
CA LYS A 81 -17.29 -2.32 5.36
C LYS A 81 -17.65 -1.13 6.27
N PRO A 82 -18.93 -0.94 6.64
CA PRO A 82 -19.36 0.15 7.51
C PRO A 82 -18.62 0.19 8.85
N GLU A 83 -18.37 -0.98 9.45
CA GLU A 83 -17.63 -1.10 10.71
C GLU A 83 -16.19 -0.60 10.60
N LEU A 84 -15.49 -0.94 9.52
CA LEU A 84 -14.12 -0.49 9.27
C LEU A 84 -14.06 0.98 8.84
N ARG A 85 -15.09 1.45 8.13
CA ARG A 85 -15.24 2.86 7.78
C ARG A 85 -15.41 3.73 9.02
N ALA A 86 -16.16 3.24 10.01
CA ALA A 86 -16.42 3.94 11.27
C ALA A 86 -15.16 4.11 12.14
N GLU A 87 -14.12 3.28 11.95
CA GLU A 87 -12.82 3.48 12.60
C GLU A 87 -12.09 4.74 12.13
N GLY A 88 -12.51 5.33 11.00
CA GLY A 88 -11.95 6.56 10.49
C GLY A 88 -10.65 6.35 9.71
N TYR A 89 -9.78 7.35 9.75
CA TYR A 89 -8.53 7.36 8.99
C TYR A 89 -7.39 6.78 9.82
N SER A 90 -6.69 5.82 9.22
CA SER A 90 -5.36 5.37 9.62
C SER A 90 -4.30 6.04 8.74
N ARG A 91 -3.02 5.79 9.00
CA ARG A 91 -1.89 6.31 8.23
C ARG A 91 -1.04 5.17 7.71
N VAL A 92 -0.70 5.21 6.43
CA VAL A 92 0.27 4.31 5.79
C VAL A 92 1.45 5.11 5.29
N THR A 93 2.64 4.74 5.74
CA THR A 93 3.92 5.34 5.33
C THR A 93 4.73 4.29 4.58
N PHE A 94 5.22 4.65 3.40
CA PHE A 94 6.22 3.91 2.64
C PHE A 94 7.52 4.71 2.66
N GLU A 95 8.61 4.11 3.14
CA GLU A 95 9.95 4.70 3.12
C GLU A 95 10.86 3.83 2.26
N LEU A 96 11.56 4.47 1.32
CA LEU A 96 12.46 3.85 0.37
C LEU A 96 13.88 4.37 0.66
N GLU A 97 14.80 3.46 0.93
CA GLU A 97 16.21 3.77 1.16
C GLU A 97 17.07 2.92 0.22
N GLN A 98 17.88 3.57 -0.63
CA GLN A 98 18.86 2.84 -1.46
C GLN A 98 19.93 2.20 -0.57
N GLN A 99 20.17 0.91 -0.78
CA GLN A 99 21.14 0.09 -0.06
C GLN A 99 21.91 -0.79 -1.05
N GLY A 100 23.05 -0.30 -1.54
CA GLY A 100 23.85 -1.00 -2.54
C GLY A 100 23.09 -1.17 -3.86
N GLU A 101 22.85 -2.42 -4.28
CA GLU A 101 22.06 -2.77 -5.48
C GLU A 101 20.60 -3.12 -5.16
N SER A 102 20.14 -2.78 -3.94
CA SER A 102 18.79 -3.04 -3.47
C SER A 102 18.17 -1.80 -2.85
N VAL A 103 16.84 -1.78 -2.74
CA VAL A 103 16.11 -0.77 -1.99
C VAL A 103 15.52 -1.42 -0.75
N LYS A 104 15.79 -0.84 0.41
CA LYS A 104 15.07 -1.15 1.65
C LYS A 104 13.73 -0.43 1.59
N LEU A 105 12.64 -1.19 1.61
CA LEU A 105 11.28 -0.69 1.71
C LEU A 105 10.78 -0.93 3.14
N THR A 106 10.44 0.16 3.82
CA THR A 106 9.77 0.12 5.13
C THR A 106 8.32 0.54 4.92
N VAL A 107 7.37 -0.30 5.33
CA VAL A 107 5.95 0.01 5.36
C VAL A 107 5.50 0.11 6.80
N ILE A 108 4.92 1.24 7.17
CA ILE A 108 4.38 1.51 8.49
C ILE A 108 2.89 1.78 8.33
N HIS A 109 2.05 0.98 8.97
CA HIS A 109 0.61 1.22 9.03
C HIS A 109 0.23 1.47 10.49
N GLU A 110 -0.32 2.64 10.78
CA GLU A 110 -0.62 3.06 12.15
C GLU A 110 -1.98 3.75 12.27
N SER A 111 -2.58 3.68 13.46
CA SER A 111 -3.84 4.35 13.80
C SER A 111 -3.75 4.94 15.21
N ASP A 112 -4.49 6.02 15.43
CA ASP A 112 -4.68 6.61 16.75
C ASP A 112 -5.63 5.77 17.63
N ASN A 113 -6.29 4.74 17.07
CA ASN A 113 -7.12 3.78 17.81
C ASN A 113 -6.27 2.58 18.28
N PRO A 114 -6.12 2.32 19.60
CA PRO A 114 -5.35 1.20 20.14
C PRO A 114 -5.85 -0.18 19.70
N ASP A 115 -7.15 -0.33 19.46
CA ASP A 115 -7.79 -1.60 19.09
C ASP A 115 -8.26 -1.57 17.63
N SER A 116 -7.51 -0.90 16.75
CA SER A 116 -7.92 -0.77 15.34
C SER A 116 -8.03 -2.15 14.67
N LYS A 117 -9.26 -2.56 14.34
CA LYS A 117 -9.49 -3.80 13.60
C LYS A 117 -8.99 -3.65 12.18
N LEU A 118 -8.99 -2.43 11.64
CA LEU A 118 -8.43 -2.16 10.31
C LEU A 118 -6.93 -2.46 10.26
N VAL A 119 -6.13 -1.89 11.18
CA VAL A 119 -4.68 -2.14 11.24
C VAL A 119 -4.40 -3.63 11.44
N ASN A 120 -5.10 -4.26 12.38
CA ASN A 120 -4.93 -5.69 12.66
C ASN A 120 -5.31 -6.57 11.46
N THR A 121 -6.38 -6.25 10.74
CA THR A 121 -6.79 -7.01 9.54
C THR A 121 -5.76 -6.84 8.42
N LEU A 122 -5.34 -5.61 8.13
CA LEU A 122 -4.41 -5.33 7.04
C LEU A 122 -2.98 -5.78 7.36
N ALA A 123 -2.57 -5.83 8.63
CA ALA A 123 -1.29 -6.38 9.06
C ALA A 123 -1.06 -7.83 8.56
N HIS A 124 -2.12 -8.62 8.39
CA HIS A 124 -2.02 -9.95 7.81
C HIS A 124 -1.85 -9.94 6.29
N GLY A 125 -2.38 -8.91 5.60
CA GLY A 125 -2.31 -8.77 4.15
C GLY A 125 -1.00 -8.15 3.65
N TRP A 126 -0.41 -7.22 4.41
CA TRP A 126 0.81 -6.50 4.03
C TRP A 126 1.98 -7.42 3.67
N PRO A 127 2.38 -8.41 4.48
CA PRO A 127 3.53 -9.26 4.15
C PRO A 127 3.36 -9.98 2.81
N HIS A 128 2.15 -10.48 2.52
CA HIS A 128 1.86 -11.20 1.28
C HIS A 128 1.88 -10.26 0.06
N LEU A 129 1.31 -9.07 0.19
CA LEU A 129 1.36 -8.03 -0.85
C LEU A 129 2.80 -7.59 -1.15
N LEU A 130 3.59 -7.31 -0.11
CA LEU A 130 4.97 -6.83 -0.24
C LEU A 130 5.91 -7.91 -0.76
N ALA A 131 5.67 -9.18 -0.42
CA ALA A 131 6.36 -10.32 -1.04
C ALA A 131 6.05 -10.39 -2.55
N SER A 132 4.81 -10.11 -2.94
CA SER A 132 4.43 -10.10 -4.36
C SER A 132 5.05 -8.95 -5.15
N LEU A 133 5.09 -7.75 -4.58
CA LEU A 133 5.82 -6.61 -5.14
C LEU A 133 7.29 -6.94 -5.35
N LYS A 134 7.94 -7.56 -4.35
CA LYS A 134 9.32 -8.00 -4.44
C LYS A 134 9.52 -8.99 -5.60
N SER A 135 8.71 -10.05 -5.67
CA SER A 135 8.78 -11.03 -6.76
C SER A 135 8.63 -10.37 -8.13
N LEU A 136 7.66 -9.46 -8.28
CA LEU A 136 7.41 -8.73 -9.53
C LEU A 136 8.64 -7.94 -9.96
N LEU A 137 9.25 -7.18 -9.04
CA LEU A 137 10.38 -6.32 -9.36
C LEU A 137 11.67 -7.09 -9.64
N GLU A 138 11.87 -8.23 -8.96
CA GLU A 138 13.10 -9.03 -9.05
C GLU A 138 13.09 -10.05 -10.19
N THR A 139 11.90 -10.51 -10.61
CA THR A 139 11.75 -11.61 -11.58
C THR A 139 10.89 -11.24 -12.79
N GLY A 140 10.12 -10.15 -12.72
CA GLY A 140 9.12 -9.80 -13.73
C GLY A 140 7.74 -10.42 -13.48
N GLU A 141 7.59 -11.27 -12.45
CA GLU A 141 6.33 -11.93 -12.13
C GLU A 141 5.95 -11.79 -10.64
N SER A 142 4.70 -11.40 -10.38
CA SER A 142 4.11 -11.33 -9.03
C SER A 142 3.66 -12.71 -8.53
N LEU A 143 3.38 -12.84 -7.23
CA LEU A 143 2.81 -14.06 -6.65
C LEU A 143 1.40 -14.33 -7.18
N ALA A 144 1.13 -15.57 -7.58
CA ALA A 144 -0.11 -15.95 -8.28
C ALA A 144 -1.38 -15.62 -7.47
N GLU A 145 -1.30 -15.78 -6.16
CA GLU A 145 -2.37 -15.54 -5.18
C GLU A 145 -2.79 -14.07 -5.10
N THR A 146 -1.94 -13.16 -5.58
CA THR A 146 -2.17 -11.70 -5.53
C THR A 146 -2.44 -11.10 -6.92
N ARG A 147 -2.43 -11.92 -7.98
CA ARG A 147 -2.65 -11.46 -9.37
C ARG A 147 -4.10 -11.15 -9.70
N ARG A 148 -5.05 -11.64 -8.91
CA ARG A 148 -6.49 -11.59 -9.20
C ARG A 148 -7.26 -11.27 -7.95
N TRP A 149 -8.31 -10.48 -8.08
CA TRP A 149 -9.25 -10.27 -6.99
C TRP A 149 -9.90 -11.60 -6.57
N PRO A 150 -9.99 -11.91 -5.26
CA PRO A 150 -10.60 -13.14 -4.79
C PRO A 150 -12.05 -13.24 -5.28
N LYS A 151 -12.42 -14.37 -5.88
CA LYS A 151 -13.80 -14.63 -6.31
C LYS A 151 -14.68 -14.86 -5.08
N GLY A 152 -15.80 -14.12 -4.98
CA GLY A 152 -16.83 -14.32 -3.95
C GLY A 152 -16.71 -13.45 -2.70
N LEU A 153 -16.03 -12.30 -2.81
CA LEU A 153 -15.86 -11.29 -1.75
C LEU A 153 -16.74 -10.06 -1.99
#